data_AF-A0A5E4D9T0-F1
#
_entry.id   AF-A0A5E4D9T0-F1
#
_cell.length_a   1.000
_cell.length_b   1.000
_cell.length_c   1.000
_cell.angle_alpha   90.00
_cell.angle_beta   90.00
_cell.angle_gamma   90.00
#
_symmetry.space_group_name_H-M   'P 1'
#
loop_
_entity.id
_entity.type
_entity.pdbx_description
1 polymer ?
#
loop_
_entity_poly.entity_id
_entity_poly.type
_entity_poly.pdbx_seq_one_letter_code
_entity_poly.pdbx_strand_id
1 'polypeptide(L)'
;MAAAVRAAGRLPALGGVSTGRLWCRQLSLNTFPTASVLALKTTLSNGPLSLWGTRDSRHFTSLSHALQTQCCISPPISWSGQQYRPYSFFTKLTADELWKGALAETGAGARKGRGKRSKKKRRKDLNRGQVIGEGRYGFLWPGLNAPLMRNGAVQTIAQRSKEEQEQVAADMLQQREEWDRKRKMKVKRERGWSGNTWGGLSLGPPDPGPNGETYEDFDTRILEVRNVFNMTAKEGRKRSVRVLVAVGNGQGAAGFAIGKATERVDAFRKAKNKAIHYLHYIERYEDHTIFHDISLRYKRTHIKMKKQPRGYGLRCHRAIITICRLIGIKDMYAKVSGSVNMLNLTRGLFHGLSRQETHQQLADKKGLHVVEFREECGPLPIVVASPRGALRKDPEPEEEVPDIRLDWEEVKAAQGMKRSIWSGLKRAAT
;
A
#
# COMPACT_ATOMS: atom_id res chain seq x y z
N MET A 1 -16.12 26.42 57.21
CA MET A 1 -16.84 25.31 57.87
C MET A 1 -16.67 24.09 56.96
N ALA A 2 -15.57 23.32 57.10
CA ALA A 2 -15.33 22.21 58.02
C ALA A 2 -16.25 21.00 57.74
N ALA A 3 -15.83 19.73 57.72
CA ALA A 3 -14.56 19.01 57.66
C ALA A 3 -14.93 17.49 57.65
N ALA A 4 -14.06 16.62 57.11
CA ALA A 4 -13.88 15.17 57.40
C ALA A 4 -13.47 14.48 56.08
N VAL A 5 -12.21 14.25 55.71
CA VAL A 5 -11.07 13.55 56.37
C VAL A 5 -11.41 12.11 56.78
N ARG A 6 -11.02 11.15 55.92
CA ARG A 6 -10.75 9.76 56.32
C ARG A 6 -9.26 9.50 56.16
N ALA A 7 -8.62 9.24 57.30
CA ALA A 7 -7.20 9.05 57.46
C ALA A 7 -6.75 7.67 56.97
N ALA A 8 -5.60 7.66 56.30
CA ALA A 8 -4.80 6.48 56.02
C ALA A 8 -3.97 6.10 57.26
N GLY A 9 -4.01 4.82 57.65
CA GLY A 9 -3.10 4.24 58.63
C GLY A 9 -1.71 4.02 58.04
N ARG A 10 -0.68 4.35 58.81
CA ARG A 10 0.74 4.36 58.47
C ARG A 10 1.50 3.28 59.26
N LEU A 11 2.53 2.72 58.60
CA LEU A 11 3.88 2.34 59.13
C LEU A 11 4.04 1.03 59.94
N PRO A 12 5.30 0.51 60.15
CA PRO A 12 6.64 0.95 59.68
C PRO A 12 7.66 -0.16 59.27
N ALA A 13 8.82 0.33 58.78
CA ALA A 13 10.22 -0.06 59.07
C ALA A 13 10.86 -1.38 58.56
N LEU A 14 11.86 -1.16 57.67
CA LEU A 14 13.31 -1.42 57.85
C LEU A 14 13.79 -2.66 58.63
N GLY A 15 14.68 -3.43 57.97
CA GLY A 15 15.80 -4.12 58.62
C GLY A 15 16.15 -5.48 58.02
N GLY A 16 17.42 -5.70 57.64
CA GLY A 16 17.95 -7.05 57.42
C GLY A 16 19.07 -7.18 56.38
N VAL A 17 20.30 -6.89 56.79
CA VAL A 17 21.56 -7.30 56.14
C VAL A 17 21.89 -8.74 56.58
N SER A 18 22.39 -9.62 55.71
CA SER A 18 23.72 -10.26 55.85
C SER A 18 24.00 -11.44 54.91
N THR A 19 25.29 -11.53 54.55
CA THR A 19 26.13 -12.73 54.34
C THR A 19 25.92 -13.63 53.12
N GLY A 20 27.00 -13.76 52.34
CA GLY A 20 27.11 -14.65 51.20
C GLY A 20 27.70 -16.03 51.51
N ARG A 21 27.99 -16.77 50.44
CA ARG A 21 28.98 -17.87 50.40
C ARG A 21 29.33 -18.18 48.94
N LEU A 22 30.63 -18.18 48.68
CA LEU A 22 31.29 -18.83 47.56
C LEU A 22 31.14 -20.36 47.68
N TRP A 23 31.09 -21.09 46.55
CA TRP A 23 32.09 -22.09 46.15
C TRP A 23 31.72 -22.85 44.85
N CYS A 24 32.71 -22.89 43.96
CA CYS A 24 33.19 -24.01 43.14
C CYS A 24 32.28 -24.93 42.28
N ARG A 25 32.66 -24.93 40.98
CA ARG A 25 32.95 -26.08 40.09
C ARG A 25 32.05 -27.32 40.14
N GLN A 26 31.51 -27.65 38.97
CA GLN A 26 31.78 -28.96 38.37
C GLN A 26 31.75 -28.90 36.84
N LEU A 27 32.87 -29.33 36.26
CA LEU A 27 33.06 -29.69 34.86
C LEU A 27 32.48 -31.10 34.65
N SER A 28 31.80 -31.33 33.54
CA SER A 28 31.80 -32.65 32.91
C SER A 28 31.73 -32.51 31.39
N LEU A 29 32.65 -33.25 30.78
CA LEU A 29 32.94 -33.40 29.35
C LEU A 29 31.81 -34.14 28.62
N ASN A 30 31.67 -33.89 27.32
CA ASN A 30 31.53 -34.94 26.30
C ASN A 30 31.83 -34.36 24.90
N THR A 31 33.10 -34.52 24.54
CA THR A 31 33.66 -34.96 23.25
C THR A 31 32.74 -35.02 22.02
N PHE A 32 33.08 -34.21 21.01
CA PHE A 32 32.79 -34.47 19.59
C PHE A 32 34.14 -34.57 18.85
N PRO A 33 34.35 -35.55 17.96
CA PRO A 33 35.63 -35.69 17.27
C PRO A 33 35.73 -34.71 16.09
N THR A 34 36.87 -34.03 16.11
CA THR A 34 37.47 -33.20 15.07
C THR A 34 37.88 -34.05 13.86
N ALA A 35 37.59 -33.56 12.65
CA ALA A 35 38.37 -33.91 11.46
C ALA A 35 38.88 -32.61 10.82
N SER A 36 40.19 -32.44 10.91
CA SER A 36 40.99 -31.34 10.36
C SER A 36 41.36 -31.65 8.91
N VAL A 37 41.25 -30.66 8.00
CA VAL A 37 42.14 -30.55 6.83
C VAL A 37 42.44 -29.07 6.57
N LEU A 38 43.65 -28.69 7.01
CA LEU A 38 44.63 -27.81 6.37
C LEU A 38 44.15 -26.64 5.48
N ALA A 39 44.24 -25.45 6.05
CA ALA A 39 44.41 -24.19 5.32
C ALA A 39 45.90 -23.87 5.21
N LEU A 40 46.43 -23.75 3.98
CA LEU A 40 47.74 -23.14 3.73
C LEU A 40 47.54 -21.67 3.37
N LYS A 41 48.10 -20.77 4.19
CA LYS A 41 48.32 -19.36 3.86
C LYS A 41 49.76 -19.19 3.41
N THR A 42 49.97 -18.48 2.31
CA THR A 42 51.23 -17.80 2.01
C THR A 42 50.91 -16.36 1.58
N THR A 43 51.72 -15.43 2.09
CA THR A 43 51.68 -13.98 1.89
C THR A 43 52.99 -13.50 1.29
N LEU A 44 52.99 -12.25 0.79
CA LEU A 44 54.06 -11.39 0.20
C LEU A 44 54.05 -11.33 -1.34
N SER A 45 54.25 -10.21 -2.03
CA SER A 45 54.48 -8.78 -1.66
C SER A 45 54.29 -7.87 -2.89
N ASN A 46 54.50 -6.57 -2.69
CA ASN A 46 54.14 -5.40 -3.52
C ASN A 46 54.99 -5.15 -4.80
N GLY A 47 54.28 -4.78 -5.90
CA GLY A 47 54.51 -3.74 -6.95
C GLY A 47 55.91 -3.47 -7.57
N PRO A 48 56.07 -2.49 -8.51
CA PRO A 48 55.06 -1.59 -9.13
C PRO A 48 55.26 -1.27 -10.66
N LEU A 49 54.36 -0.43 -11.23
CA LEU A 49 54.48 0.44 -12.45
C LEU A 49 54.65 -0.25 -13.84
N SER A 50 54.16 0.21 -15.01
CA SER A 50 53.47 1.43 -15.48
C SER A 50 52.99 1.26 -16.96
N LEU A 51 52.03 2.13 -17.33
CA LEU A 51 51.76 2.80 -18.63
C LEU A 51 51.26 2.10 -19.93
N TRP A 52 50.34 2.85 -20.56
CA TRP A 52 49.93 2.98 -21.98
C TRP A 52 50.91 2.44 -23.04
N GLY A 53 50.55 2.01 -24.25
CA GLY A 53 49.36 2.15 -25.07
C GLY A 53 49.78 2.12 -26.56
N THR A 54 49.00 1.41 -27.40
CA THR A 54 48.81 1.56 -28.87
C THR A 54 49.93 1.27 -29.89
N ARG A 55 49.48 0.60 -31.00
CA ARG A 55 50.07 0.44 -32.36
C ARG A 55 51.26 -0.53 -32.47
N ASP A 56 51.41 -1.45 -33.42
CA ASP A 56 50.97 -1.63 -34.81
C ASP A 56 50.85 -3.16 -35.13
N SER A 57 49.88 -3.66 -35.90
CA SER A 57 49.84 -3.84 -37.37
C SER A 57 50.94 -4.75 -37.99
N ARG A 58 50.49 -5.95 -38.42
CA ARG A 58 51.03 -6.88 -39.45
C ARG A 58 52.26 -7.73 -39.02
N HIS A 59 52.43 -9.00 -39.41
CA HIS A 59 52.18 -9.67 -40.68
C HIS A 59 51.84 -11.16 -40.53
N PHE A 60 51.11 -11.66 -41.53
CA PHE A 60 50.96 -13.05 -41.94
C PHE A 60 52.29 -13.79 -42.04
N THR A 61 52.33 -15.06 -41.62
CA THR A 61 52.79 -16.18 -42.47
C THR A 61 52.22 -17.50 -41.96
N SER A 62 51.75 -18.27 -42.92
CA SER A 62 51.09 -19.56 -42.81
C SER A 62 52.08 -20.71 -42.95
N LEU A 63 51.72 -21.86 -42.37
CA LEU A 63 52.15 -23.22 -42.71
C LEU A 63 53.63 -23.52 -42.37
N SER A 64 53.98 -24.64 -41.73
CA SER A 64 53.55 -26.00 -42.06
C SER A 64 53.86 -26.98 -40.92
N HIS A 65 53.12 -28.09 -40.99
CA HIS A 65 53.15 -29.29 -40.15
C HIS A 65 54.54 -29.85 -39.79
N ALA A 66 54.66 -30.33 -38.55
CA ALA A 66 55.49 -31.49 -38.23
C ALA A 66 54.80 -32.35 -37.16
N LEU A 67 54.70 -33.62 -37.52
CA LEU A 67 54.15 -34.79 -36.84
C LEU A 67 54.49 -34.87 -35.34
N GLN A 68 53.48 -35.10 -34.50
CA GLN A 68 53.70 -35.78 -33.22
C GLN A 68 52.61 -36.81 -32.95
N THR A 69 53.11 -38.02 -32.82
CA THR A 69 52.44 -39.30 -32.63
C THR A 69 51.73 -39.39 -31.28
N GLN A 70 50.51 -39.93 -31.35
CA GLN A 70 49.86 -40.85 -30.40
C GLN A 70 50.26 -40.77 -28.91
N CYS A 71 49.32 -40.29 -28.09
CA CYS A 71 48.98 -40.89 -26.79
C CYS A 71 47.57 -40.42 -26.41
N CYS A 72 46.55 -41.09 -26.97
CA CYS A 72 45.16 -40.94 -26.53
C CYS A 72 44.96 -41.78 -25.27
N ILE A 73 45.16 -41.18 -24.08
CA ILE A 73 44.60 -41.73 -22.85
C ILE A 73 43.20 -41.13 -22.73
N SER A 74 42.23 -41.86 -23.26
CA SER A 74 40.80 -41.63 -23.01
C SER A 74 40.54 -41.78 -21.50
N PRO A 75 39.92 -40.79 -20.83
CA PRO A 75 39.46 -41.01 -19.46
C PRO A 75 38.33 -42.04 -19.50
N PRO A 76 38.34 -43.06 -18.62
CA PRO A 76 37.25 -44.01 -18.59
C PRO A 76 36.01 -43.29 -18.07
N ILE A 77 34.95 -43.39 -18.87
CA ILE A 77 33.56 -43.52 -18.44
C ILE A 77 33.09 -42.41 -17.48
N SER A 78 32.24 -41.53 -18.02
CA SER A 78 31.32 -40.73 -17.22
C SER A 78 30.56 -41.62 -16.24
N TRP A 79 31.02 -41.66 -14.98
CA TRP A 79 30.18 -42.09 -13.87
C TRP A 79 29.05 -41.09 -13.77
N SER A 80 27.95 -41.42 -14.46
CA SER A 80 26.64 -40.91 -14.11
C SER A 80 26.32 -41.49 -12.74
N GLY A 81 26.83 -40.83 -11.69
CA GLY A 81 26.44 -41.10 -10.33
C GLY A 81 24.95 -40.85 -10.22
N GLN A 82 24.14 -41.88 -10.44
CA GLN A 82 22.75 -41.90 -10.01
C GLN A 82 22.78 -41.65 -8.51
N GLN A 83 22.39 -40.45 -8.08
CA GLN A 83 22.12 -40.20 -6.67
C GLN A 83 20.95 -41.10 -6.25
N TYR A 84 21.26 -42.32 -5.83
CA TYR A 84 20.32 -43.19 -5.18
C TYR A 84 20.04 -42.60 -3.80
N ARG A 85 18.97 -41.82 -3.69
CA ARG A 85 18.46 -41.43 -2.37
C ARG A 85 17.68 -42.62 -1.83
N PRO A 86 18.11 -43.27 -0.73
CA PRO A 86 17.34 -44.36 -0.14
C PRO A 86 16.00 -43.82 0.36
N TYR A 87 14.94 -44.09 -0.40
CA TYR A 87 13.58 -43.71 -0.05
C TYR A 87 12.97 -44.89 0.71
N SER A 88 12.71 -44.72 2.01
CA SER A 88 12.05 -45.73 2.83
C SER A 88 10.81 -45.11 3.46
N PHE A 89 9.95 -45.95 4.04
CA PHE A 89 8.79 -45.46 4.78
C PHE A 89 9.18 -44.53 5.94
N PHE A 90 10.26 -44.87 6.65
CA PHE A 90 10.77 -44.12 7.80
C PHE A 90 11.45 -42.80 7.43
N THR A 91 11.81 -42.58 6.16
CA THR A 91 12.41 -41.31 5.69
C THR A 91 11.38 -40.34 5.09
N LYS A 92 10.08 -40.64 5.18
CA LYS A 92 9.02 -39.73 4.74
C LYS A 92 8.75 -38.66 5.79
N LEU A 93 8.65 -37.41 5.32
CA LEU A 93 8.33 -36.26 6.14
C LEU A 93 6.87 -35.83 5.98
N THR A 94 6.42 -34.99 6.90
CA THR A 94 5.09 -34.37 6.82
C THR A 94 4.99 -33.36 5.68
N ALA A 95 3.77 -33.13 5.17
CA ALA A 95 3.54 -32.17 4.09
C ALA A 95 4.00 -30.75 4.46
N ASP A 96 3.86 -30.35 5.72
CA ASP A 96 4.28 -29.02 6.19
C ASP A 96 5.79 -28.82 6.11
N GLU A 97 6.58 -29.81 6.48
CA GLU A 97 8.04 -29.78 6.38
C GLU A 97 8.49 -29.71 4.92
N LEU A 98 7.88 -30.54 4.05
CA LEU A 98 8.14 -30.54 2.62
C LEU A 98 7.83 -29.19 1.98
N TRP A 99 6.67 -28.61 2.28
CA TRP A 99 6.27 -27.29 1.77
C TRP A 99 7.13 -26.16 2.33
N LYS A 100 7.51 -26.21 3.61
CA LYS A 100 8.40 -25.23 4.23
C LYS A 100 9.75 -25.20 3.52
N GLY A 101 10.34 -26.37 3.24
CA GLY A 101 11.58 -26.50 2.47
C GLY A 101 11.42 -26.04 1.01
N ALA A 102 10.35 -26.46 0.34
CA ALA A 102 10.13 -26.18 -1.08
C ALA A 102 9.87 -24.70 -1.39
N LEU A 103 9.15 -23.99 -0.51
CA LEU A 103 8.80 -22.56 -0.66
C LEU A 103 9.96 -21.63 -0.29
N ALA A 104 10.83 -22.05 0.64
CA ALA A 104 11.99 -21.30 1.10
C ALA A 104 11.68 -19.84 1.53
N GLU A 105 10.53 -19.61 2.17
CA GLU A 105 10.09 -18.26 2.53
C GLU A 105 10.98 -17.61 3.60
N THR A 106 11.55 -18.40 4.50
CA THR A 106 12.39 -17.97 5.63
C THR A 106 13.89 -18.04 5.32
N GLY A 107 14.31 -17.73 4.09
CA GLY A 107 15.72 -17.76 3.67
C GLY A 107 16.45 -16.40 3.76
N ALA A 108 17.78 -16.44 3.75
CA ALA A 108 18.62 -15.23 3.70
C ALA A 108 18.33 -14.35 2.45
N GLY A 109 17.95 -14.98 1.33
CA GLY A 109 17.57 -14.29 0.10
C GLY A 109 16.29 -13.44 0.24
N ALA A 110 15.35 -13.85 1.09
CA ALA A 110 14.10 -13.13 1.31
C ALA A 110 14.29 -11.87 2.16
N ARG A 111 15.25 -11.88 3.10
CA ARG A 111 15.48 -10.79 4.07
C ARG A 111 15.87 -9.45 3.41
N LYS A 112 16.74 -9.48 2.39
CA LYS A 112 17.32 -8.27 1.77
C LYS A 112 16.95 -8.11 0.29
N GLY A 113 15.83 -8.71 -0.15
CA GLY A 113 15.32 -8.53 -1.51
C GLY A 113 16.20 -9.12 -2.62
N ARG A 114 16.99 -10.17 -2.32
CA ARG A 114 17.90 -10.81 -3.30
C ARG A 114 17.15 -11.68 -4.32
N GLY A 115 15.93 -12.11 -4.00
CA GLY A 115 15.09 -12.94 -4.87
C GLY A 115 14.14 -12.15 -5.77
N LYS A 116 14.10 -12.47 -7.06
CA LYS A 116 13.09 -11.98 -8.01
C LYS A 116 11.72 -12.56 -7.67
N ARG A 117 10.64 -11.77 -7.84
CA ARG A 117 9.26 -12.19 -7.53
C ARG A 117 8.44 -12.65 -8.75
N SER A 118 9.05 -12.71 -9.94
CA SER A 118 8.35 -13.03 -11.19
C SER A 118 7.76 -14.44 -11.21
N LYS A 119 8.50 -15.44 -10.71
CA LYS A 119 8.06 -16.85 -10.63
C LYS A 119 8.08 -17.34 -9.17
N LYS A 120 7.25 -16.75 -8.30
CA LYS A 120 7.14 -17.20 -6.90
C LYS A 120 6.37 -18.53 -6.83
N LYS A 121 6.93 -19.53 -6.12
CA LYS A 121 6.23 -20.78 -5.79
C LYS A 121 5.03 -20.50 -4.89
N ARG A 122 3.92 -21.20 -5.10
CA ARG A 122 2.70 -21.11 -4.29
C ARG A 122 2.41 -22.46 -3.66
N ARG A 123 2.09 -22.47 -2.36
CA ARG A 123 1.63 -23.67 -1.65
C ARG A 123 0.35 -24.21 -2.31
N LYS A 124 0.24 -25.53 -2.43
CA LYS A 124 -0.99 -26.23 -2.82
C LYS A 124 -1.26 -27.31 -1.77
N ASP A 125 -2.48 -27.33 -1.26
CA ASP A 125 -2.90 -28.37 -0.34
C ASP A 125 -3.26 -29.63 -1.14
N LEU A 126 -2.66 -30.76 -0.78
CA LEU A 126 -2.86 -32.04 -1.46
C LEU A 126 -3.95 -32.89 -0.80
N ASN A 127 -4.34 -32.56 0.45
CA ASN A 127 -5.39 -33.28 1.18
C ASN A 127 -6.78 -32.81 0.75
N ARG A 128 -6.88 -31.65 0.10
CA ARG A 128 -8.14 -31.11 -0.43
C ARG A 128 -8.67 -32.00 -1.55
N GLY A 129 -9.93 -32.42 -1.43
CA GLY A 129 -10.61 -33.23 -2.44
C GLY A 129 -10.31 -34.73 -2.34
N GLN A 130 -9.71 -35.18 -1.24
CA GLN A 130 -9.57 -36.60 -0.93
C GLN A 130 -10.63 -37.02 0.09
N VAL A 131 -11.22 -38.20 -0.11
CA VAL A 131 -12.20 -38.82 0.79
C VAL A 131 -11.52 -39.98 1.52
N ILE A 132 -11.79 -40.14 2.80
CA ILE A 132 -11.23 -41.25 3.59
C ILE A 132 -11.80 -42.56 3.07
N GLY A 133 -10.95 -43.56 2.84
CA GLY A 133 -11.33 -44.87 2.30
C GLY A 133 -11.28 -44.95 0.77
N GLU A 134 -11.15 -43.84 0.05
CA GLU A 134 -10.93 -43.84 -1.40
C GLU A 134 -9.47 -44.17 -1.74
N GLY A 135 -9.29 -45.09 -2.68
CA GLY A 135 -7.99 -45.57 -3.10
C GLY A 135 -7.98 -45.99 -4.56
N ARG A 136 -6.77 -46.24 -5.10
CA ARG A 136 -6.60 -46.59 -6.53
C ARG A 136 -7.31 -47.88 -6.93
N TYR A 137 -7.40 -48.83 -6.00
CA TYR A 137 -8.03 -50.12 -6.24
C TYR A 137 -9.56 -50.10 -6.19
N GLY A 138 -10.19 -48.97 -5.79
CA GLY A 138 -11.65 -48.82 -5.83
C GLY A 138 -12.41 -49.69 -4.83
N PHE A 139 -11.82 -50.03 -3.68
CA PHE A 139 -12.52 -50.73 -2.61
C PHE A 139 -13.59 -49.86 -1.96
N LEU A 140 -14.74 -50.48 -1.66
CA LEU A 140 -15.87 -49.93 -0.93
C LEU A 140 -15.90 -50.55 0.46
N TRP A 141 -15.60 -49.73 1.45
CA TRP A 141 -15.56 -50.01 2.87
C TRP A 141 -16.85 -49.50 3.54
N PRO A 142 -17.76 -50.39 3.97
CA PRO A 142 -18.95 -50.02 4.70
C PRO A 142 -18.61 -49.20 5.95
N GLY A 143 -19.17 -48.00 6.08
CA GLY A 143 -18.92 -47.06 7.18
C GLY A 143 -17.78 -46.05 6.96
N LEU A 144 -17.03 -46.11 5.85
CA LEU A 144 -16.00 -45.12 5.49
C LEU A 144 -16.34 -44.39 4.18
N ASN A 145 -16.28 -45.08 3.04
CA ASN A 145 -16.63 -44.51 1.73
C ASN A 145 -17.94 -45.06 1.15
N ALA A 146 -18.48 -46.15 1.72
CA ALA A 146 -19.81 -46.66 1.41
C ALA A 146 -20.72 -46.60 2.66
N PRO A 147 -22.05 -46.39 2.50
CA PRO A 147 -22.99 -46.44 3.61
C PRO A 147 -22.96 -47.80 4.32
N LEU A 148 -23.17 -47.82 5.64
CA LEU A 148 -23.15 -49.07 6.42
C LEU A 148 -24.29 -50.03 6.00
N MET A 149 -25.48 -49.50 5.73
CA MET A 149 -26.68 -50.27 5.37
C MET A 149 -27.20 -49.83 4.00
N ARG A 150 -27.73 -50.79 3.23
CA ARG A 150 -28.48 -50.56 1.98
C ARG A 150 -29.69 -51.48 1.99
N ASN A 151 -30.90 -50.94 1.83
CA ASN A 151 -32.16 -51.69 1.87
C ASN A 151 -32.34 -52.57 3.13
N GLY A 152 -31.92 -52.06 4.30
CA GLY A 152 -32.09 -52.77 5.58
C GLY A 152 -31.03 -53.83 5.89
N ALA A 153 -30.11 -54.15 4.96
CA ALA A 153 -29.02 -55.10 5.18
C ALA A 153 -27.66 -54.39 5.29
N VAL A 154 -26.76 -54.96 6.11
CA VAL A 154 -25.37 -54.49 6.23
C VAL A 154 -24.62 -54.79 4.94
N GLN A 155 -23.92 -53.80 4.38
CA GLN A 155 -23.12 -53.99 3.18
C GLN A 155 -21.85 -54.78 3.48
N THR A 156 -21.38 -55.60 2.54
CA THR A 156 -20.08 -56.28 2.59
C THR A 156 -19.01 -55.45 1.87
N ILE A 157 -17.74 -55.78 2.09
CA ILE A 157 -16.63 -55.16 1.34
C ILE A 157 -16.82 -55.48 -0.14
N ALA A 158 -16.86 -54.44 -0.97
CA ALA A 158 -17.02 -54.57 -2.41
C ALA A 158 -15.88 -53.83 -3.15
N GLN A 159 -15.73 -54.08 -4.44
CA GLN A 159 -14.77 -53.38 -5.29
C GLN A 159 -15.52 -52.84 -6.51
N ARG A 160 -15.23 -51.59 -6.90
CA ARG A 160 -15.75 -51.00 -8.13
C ARG A 160 -15.26 -51.75 -9.36
N SER A 161 -16.05 -51.73 -10.42
CA SER A 161 -15.56 -52.15 -11.74
C SER A 161 -14.44 -51.22 -12.23
N LYS A 162 -13.64 -51.70 -13.18
CA LYS A 162 -12.54 -50.90 -13.75
C LYS A 162 -13.05 -49.59 -14.38
N GLU A 163 -14.17 -49.66 -15.09
CA GLU A 163 -14.79 -48.53 -15.79
C GLU A 163 -15.29 -47.47 -14.80
N GLU A 164 -16.03 -47.87 -13.76
CA GLU A 164 -16.49 -46.96 -12.71
C GLU A 164 -15.32 -46.30 -11.97
N GLN A 165 -14.25 -47.05 -11.71
CA GLN A 165 -13.06 -46.52 -11.04
C GLN A 165 -12.32 -45.49 -11.91
N GLU A 166 -12.25 -45.72 -13.22
CA GLU A 166 -11.69 -44.75 -14.18
C GLU A 166 -12.55 -43.47 -14.24
N GLN A 167 -13.87 -43.59 -14.19
CA GLN A 167 -14.79 -42.45 -14.12
C GLN A 167 -14.56 -41.61 -12.85
N VAL A 168 -14.49 -42.25 -11.68
CA VAL A 168 -14.21 -41.56 -10.40
C VAL A 168 -12.87 -40.83 -10.45
N ALA A 169 -11.84 -41.45 -11.05
CA ALA A 169 -10.54 -40.81 -11.22
C ALA A 169 -10.61 -39.62 -12.18
N ALA A 170 -11.36 -39.72 -13.28
CA ALA A 170 -11.58 -38.64 -14.23
C ALA A 170 -12.32 -37.46 -13.57
N ASP A 171 -13.38 -37.73 -12.81
CA ASP A 171 -14.13 -36.71 -12.08
C ASP A 171 -13.26 -35.98 -11.06
N MET A 172 -12.42 -36.72 -10.32
CA MET A 172 -11.44 -36.14 -9.39
C MET A 172 -10.44 -35.21 -10.10
N LEU A 173 -9.99 -35.58 -11.31
CA LEU A 173 -9.13 -34.74 -12.13
C LEU A 173 -9.86 -33.48 -12.60
N GLN A 174 -11.09 -33.60 -13.08
CA GLN A 174 -11.91 -32.46 -13.51
C GLN A 174 -12.14 -31.48 -12.37
N GLN A 175 -12.52 -31.95 -11.17
CA GLN A 175 -12.67 -31.10 -9.99
C GLN A 175 -11.37 -30.37 -9.62
N ARG A 176 -10.22 -31.06 -9.72
CA ARG A 176 -8.91 -30.47 -9.46
C ARG A 176 -8.58 -29.35 -10.46
N GLU A 177 -8.84 -29.58 -11.74
CA GLU A 177 -8.62 -28.61 -12.81
C GLU A 177 -9.55 -27.40 -12.70
N GLU A 178 -10.82 -27.64 -12.40
CA GLU A 178 -11.80 -26.58 -12.16
C GLU A 178 -11.36 -25.69 -10.97
N TRP A 179 -10.89 -26.32 -9.89
CA TRP A 179 -10.38 -25.59 -8.73
C TRP A 179 -9.14 -24.74 -9.08
N ASP A 180 -8.18 -25.32 -9.80
CA ASP A 180 -6.99 -24.59 -10.25
C ASP A 180 -7.35 -23.45 -11.21
N ARG A 181 -8.36 -23.65 -12.08
CA ARG A 181 -8.90 -22.62 -12.98
C ARG A 181 -9.47 -21.48 -12.16
N LYS A 182 -10.38 -21.75 -11.21
CA LYS A 182 -10.97 -20.74 -10.31
C LYS A 182 -9.89 -19.96 -9.55
N ARG A 183 -8.83 -20.63 -9.09
CA ARG A 183 -7.69 -20.00 -8.38
C ARG A 183 -6.82 -19.11 -9.28
N LYS A 184 -6.73 -19.42 -10.58
CA LYS A 184 -5.97 -18.64 -11.57
C LYS A 184 -6.78 -17.44 -12.10
N MET A 185 -8.11 -17.52 -12.09
CA MET A 185 -8.96 -16.42 -12.50
C MET A 185 -8.73 -15.20 -11.60
N LYS A 186 -8.41 -14.06 -12.21
CA LYS A 186 -8.17 -12.80 -11.51
C LYS A 186 -9.45 -11.97 -11.55
N VAL A 187 -9.95 -11.61 -10.37
CA VAL A 187 -11.08 -10.68 -10.24
C VAL A 187 -10.70 -9.32 -10.84
N LYS A 188 -11.58 -8.77 -11.69
CA LYS A 188 -11.41 -7.43 -12.25
C LYS A 188 -11.45 -6.42 -11.09
N ARG A 189 -10.42 -5.58 -10.99
CA ARG A 189 -10.32 -4.54 -9.97
C ARG A 189 -10.49 -3.19 -10.64
N GLU A 190 -11.33 -2.33 -10.06
CA GLU A 190 -11.39 -0.93 -10.46
C GLU A 190 -10.01 -0.29 -10.26
N ARG A 191 -9.52 0.41 -11.29
CA ARG A 191 -8.23 1.10 -11.23
C ARG A 191 -8.41 2.49 -10.63
N GLY A 192 -7.38 2.99 -9.96
CA GLY A 192 -7.29 4.42 -9.60
C GLY A 192 -6.83 5.25 -10.79
N TRP A 193 -5.91 6.20 -10.55
CA TRP A 193 -5.41 7.10 -11.60
C TRP A 193 -4.64 6.39 -12.73
N SER A 194 -4.05 5.23 -12.47
CA SER A 194 -3.35 4.41 -13.47
C SER A 194 -3.38 2.93 -13.05
N GLY A 195 -3.06 2.01 -13.97
CA GLY A 195 -3.21 0.56 -13.71
C GLY A 195 -2.42 0.03 -12.51
N ASN A 196 -1.14 0.43 -12.40
CA ASN A 196 -0.23 -0.04 -11.34
C ASN A 196 -0.11 0.93 -10.14
N THR A 197 -0.71 2.11 -10.22
CA THR A 197 -0.65 3.09 -9.13
C THR A 197 -1.72 2.80 -8.08
N TRP A 198 -1.42 3.17 -6.83
CA TRP A 198 -2.37 3.05 -5.72
C TRP A 198 -3.25 4.28 -5.56
N GLY A 199 -2.80 5.44 -6.07
CA GLY A 199 -3.55 6.70 -5.95
C GLY A 199 -4.91 6.64 -6.64
N GLY A 200 -5.95 7.10 -5.95
CA GLY A 200 -7.34 7.10 -6.40
C GLY A 200 -8.13 5.81 -6.12
N LEU A 201 -7.48 4.75 -5.65
CA LEU A 201 -8.16 3.51 -5.26
C LEU A 201 -8.95 3.73 -3.96
N SER A 202 -10.19 3.21 -3.89
CA SER A 202 -10.95 3.15 -2.65
C SER A 202 -10.44 2.02 -1.75
N LEU A 203 -10.36 2.28 -0.44
CA LEU A 203 -10.09 1.29 0.60
C LEU A 203 -11.36 0.82 1.33
N GLY A 204 -12.53 1.39 0.98
CA GLY A 204 -13.78 1.19 1.71
C GLY A 204 -13.88 2.03 2.99
N PRO A 205 -14.97 1.88 3.76
CA PRO A 205 -15.20 2.66 4.96
C PRO A 205 -14.19 2.34 6.08
N PRO A 206 -13.94 3.29 7.00
CA PRO A 206 -13.17 3.06 8.22
C PRO A 206 -13.69 1.90 9.06
N ASP A 207 -12.79 1.29 9.84
CA ASP A 207 -13.21 0.22 10.76
C ASP A 207 -14.05 0.83 11.90
N PRO A 208 -15.07 0.11 12.42
CA PRO A 208 -15.91 0.62 13.50
C PRO A 208 -15.09 0.81 14.79
N GLY A 209 -15.48 1.82 15.56
CA GLY A 209 -14.87 2.14 16.85
C GLY A 209 -15.28 1.15 17.95
N PRO A 210 -14.52 1.09 19.07
CA PRO A 210 -14.83 0.22 20.19
C PRO A 210 -16.14 0.60 20.91
N ASN A 211 -16.59 1.85 20.76
CA ASN A 211 -17.81 2.38 21.40
C ASN A 211 -19.08 2.16 20.56
N GLY A 212 -19.03 1.33 19.51
CA GLY A 212 -20.15 1.14 18.58
C GLY A 212 -20.29 2.25 17.53
N GLU A 213 -19.25 3.07 17.33
CA GLU A 213 -19.21 4.09 16.26
C GLU A 213 -19.02 3.42 14.90
N THR A 214 -19.90 3.74 13.95
CA THR A 214 -19.88 3.19 12.58
C THR A 214 -19.70 4.32 11.56
N TYR A 215 -18.96 4.06 10.47
CA TYR A 215 -18.59 5.06 9.47
C TYR A 215 -18.90 4.60 8.03
N GLU A 216 -20.07 3.99 7.82
CA GLU A 216 -20.49 3.44 6.52
C GLU A 216 -20.62 4.52 5.44
N ASP A 217 -20.98 5.75 5.81
CA ASP A 217 -21.13 6.88 4.88
C ASP A 217 -19.79 7.44 4.37
N PHE A 218 -18.66 7.02 4.96
CA PHE A 218 -17.35 7.54 4.59
C PHE A 218 -16.69 6.68 3.50
N ASP A 219 -16.27 7.30 2.40
CA ASP A 219 -15.34 6.68 1.45
C ASP A 219 -13.90 7.07 1.81
N THR A 220 -12.97 6.13 1.57
CA THR A 220 -11.55 6.29 1.85
C THR A 220 -10.77 6.15 0.56
N ARG A 221 -10.04 7.20 0.14
CA ARG A 221 -9.24 7.18 -1.09
C ARG A 221 -7.75 7.37 -0.79
N ILE A 222 -6.92 6.55 -1.45
CA ILE A 222 -5.45 6.65 -1.33
C ILE A 222 -4.94 7.82 -2.17
N LEU A 223 -4.06 8.65 -1.61
CA LEU A 223 -3.42 9.76 -2.34
C LEU A 223 -1.96 9.43 -2.72
N GLU A 224 -1.17 8.89 -1.79
CA GLU A 224 0.23 8.54 -2.02
C GLU A 224 0.58 7.23 -1.29
N VAL A 225 1.28 6.32 -1.98
CA VAL A 225 1.94 5.16 -1.34
C VAL A 225 3.42 5.24 -1.67
N ARG A 226 4.25 5.40 -0.65
CA ARG A 226 5.70 5.52 -0.79
C ARG A 226 6.43 4.47 0.03
N ASN A 227 7.37 3.78 -0.60
CA ASN A 227 8.35 2.98 0.12
C ASN A 227 9.46 3.91 0.63
N VAL A 228 9.70 3.89 1.93
CA VAL A 228 10.76 4.63 2.60
C VAL A 228 11.73 3.65 3.23
N PHE A 229 12.99 4.04 3.36
CA PHE A 229 14.03 3.19 3.93
C PHE A 229 14.69 3.91 5.09
N ASN A 230 14.95 3.18 6.16
CA ASN A 230 15.73 3.64 7.31
C ASN A 230 16.98 2.78 7.44
N MET A 231 18.12 3.37 7.80
CA MET A 231 19.32 2.62 8.09
C MET A 231 19.29 2.14 9.54
N THR A 232 19.57 0.86 9.76
CA THR A 232 19.60 0.23 11.08
C THR A 232 20.91 -0.54 11.24
N ALA A 233 21.44 -0.59 12.46
CA ALA A 233 22.73 -1.21 12.73
C ALA A 233 22.75 -2.72 12.37
N LYS A 234 21.67 -3.44 12.68
CA LYS A 234 21.61 -4.91 12.48
C LYS A 234 21.16 -5.30 11.07
N GLU A 235 20.05 -4.74 10.60
CA GLU A 235 19.44 -5.16 9.33
C GLU A 235 20.04 -4.41 8.12
N GLY A 236 20.67 -3.26 8.35
CA GLY A 236 21.04 -2.30 7.30
C GLY A 236 19.81 -1.52 6.85
N ARG A 237 19.52 -1.51 5.55
CA ARG A 237 18.38 -0.79 4.97
C ARG A 237 17.05 -1.48 5.29
N LYS A 238 16.35 -1.00 6.31
CA LYS A 238 15.01 -1.44 6.69
C LYS A 238 13.94 -0.72 5.89
N ARG A 239 13.11 -1.47 5.16
CA ARG A 239 11.98 -0.92 4.40
C ARG A 239 10.79 -0.65 5.32
N SER A 240 10.11 0.48 5.10
CA SER A 240 8.77 0.75 5.63
C SER A 240 7.90 1.37 4.53
N VAL A 241 6.60 1.25 4.67
CA VAL A 241 5.62 1.86 3.75
C VAL A 241 4.98 3.05 4.47
N ARG A 242 4.99 4.21 3.80
CA ARG A 242 4.24 5.41 4.19
C ARG A 242 3.07 5.57 3.23
N VAL A 243 1.87 5.71 3.78
CA VAL A 243 0.64 5.93 3.00
C VAL A 243 0.01 7.25 3.45
N LEU A 244 -0.41 8.06 2.48
CA LEU A 244 -1.29 9.21 2.67
C LEU A 244 -2.69 8.86 2.13
N VAL A 245 -3.69 9.02 2.98
CA VAL A 245 -5.09 8.69 2.70
C VAL A 245 -5.96 9.89 3.05
N ALA A 246 -7.04 10.09 2.30
CA ALA A 246 -8.13 11.00 2.64
C ALA A 246 -9.43 10.22 2.83
N VAL A 247 -10.27 10.69 3.74
CA VAL A 247 -11.61 10.17 4.05
C VAL A 247 -12.62 11.31 3.92
N GLY A 248 -13.85 11.01 3.56
CA GLY A 248 -14.94 11.99 3.60
C GLY A 248 -16.30 11.38 3.30
N ASN A 249 -17.36 12.08 3.73
CA ASN A 249 -18.74 11.64 3.63
C ASN A 249 -19.51 12.27 2.46
N GLY A 250 -18.86 13.11 1.64
CA GLY A 250 -19.50 13.83 0.54
C GLY A 250 -20.41 14.99 0.96
N GLN A 251 -20.48 15.31 2.25
CA GLN A 251 -21.36 16.34 2.83
C GLN A 251 -20.59 17.42 3.60
N GLY A 252 -19.37 17.73 3.15
CA GLY A 252 -18.50 18.73 3.75
C GLY A 252 -17.54 18.21 4.81
N ALA A 253 -17.77 17.03 5.40
CA ALA A 253 -16.85 16.46 6.38
C ALA A 253 -15.78 15.59 5.68
N ALA A 254 -14.52 16.02 5.78
CA ALA A 254 -13.41 15.27 5.21
C ALA A 254 -12.13 15.44 6.02
N GLY A 255 -11.25 14.45 5.97
CA GLY A 255 -10.00 14.45 6.71
C GLY A 255 -8.91 13.70 5.96
N PHE A 256 -7.67 13.83 6.43
CA PHE A 256 -6.55 13.08 5.87
C PHE A 256 -5.57 12.66 6.96
N ALA A 257 -4.92 11.53 6.77
CA ALA A 257 -3.88 11.08 7.69
C ALA A 257 -2.78 10.29 6.98
N ILE A 258 -1.67 10.16 7.70
CA ILE A 258 -0.53 9.33 7.29
C ILE A 258 -0.49 8.08 8.15
N GLY A 259 -0.39 6.93 7.50
CA GLY A 259 -0.09 5.64 8.12
C GLY A 259 1.32 5.18 7.74
N LYS A 260 2.04 4.62 8.72
CA LYS A 260 3.35 4.01 8.49
C LYS A 260 3.43 2.63 9.15
N ALA A 261 3.85 1.64 8.39
CA ALA A 261 4.07 0.27 8.88
C ALA A 261 5.08 -0.47 7.99
N THR A 262 5.50 -1.66 8.41
CA THR A 262 6.34 -2.55 7.59
C THR A 262 5.53 -3.12 6.43
N GLU A 263 4.34 -3.64 6.73
CA GLU A 263 3.39 -4.14 5.75
C GLU A 263 2.45 -3.04 5.25
N ARG A 264 2.06 -3.15 3.97
CA ARG A 264 1.21 -2.14 3.34
C ARG A 264 -0.21 -2.14 3.89
N VAL A 265 -0.76 -3.32 4.19
CA VAL A 265 -2.16 -3.49 4.65
C VAL A 265 -2.33 -2.84 6.01
N ASP A 266 -1.35 -3.03 6.90
CA ASP A 266 -1.33 -2.35 8.19
C ASP A 266 -1.23 -0.83 8.07
N ALA A 267 -0.43 -0.34 7.10
CA ALA A 267 -0.32 1.10 6.87
C ALA A 267 -1.65 1.69 6.36
N PHE A 268 -2.39 0.96 5.52
CA PHE A 268 -3.73 1.36 5.08
C PHE A 268 -4.70 1.46 6.26
N ARG A 269 -4.80 0.41 7.08
CA ARG A 269 -5.66 0.40 8.27
C ARG A 269 -5.34 1.56 9.21
N LYS A 270 -4.06 1.76 9.53
CA LYS A 270 -3.61 2.86 10.39
C LYS A 270 -3.94 4.24 9.82
N ALA A 271 -3.75 4.45 8.51
CA ALA A 271 -4.05 5.73 7.88
C ALA A 271 -5.56 6.01 7.87
N LYS A 272 -6.36 5.00 7.52
CA LYS A 272 -7.82 5.06 7.43
C LYS A 272 -8.44 5.45 8.77
N ASN A 273 -8.18 4.66 9.81
CA ASN A 273 -8.79 4.87 11.13
C ASN A 273 -8.28 6.16 11.78
N LYS A 274 -7.01 6.53 11.55
CA LYS A 274 -6.47 7.80 12.02
C LYS A 274 -7.13 9.01 11.37
N ALA A 275 -7.52 8.93 10.10
CA ALA A 275 -8.05 10.09 9.38
C ALA A 275 -9.42 10.57 9.90
N ILE A 276 -10.24 9.66 10.43
CA ILE A 276 -11.54 9.97 11.03
C ILE A 276 -11.41 10.85 12.28
N HIS A 277 -10.33 10.71 13.04
CA HIS A 277 -10.11 11.55 14.22
C HIS A 277 -9.64 12.97 13.88
N TYR A 278 -9.33 13.26 12.60
CA TYR A 278 -8.87 14.58 12.13
C TYR A 278 -9.71 15.05 10.95
N LEU A 279 -11.03 15.11 11.14
CA LEU A 279 -11.97 15.65 10.17
C LEU A 279 -12.00 17.17 10.23
N HIS A 280 -12.14 17.77 9.07
CA HIS A 280 -12.43 19.17 8.83
C HIS A 280 -13.85 19.27 8.27
N TYR A 281 -14.61 20.25 8.75
CA TYR A 281 -15.84 20.67 8.09
C TYR A 281 -15.51 21.75 7.07
N ILE A 282 -15.81 21.46 5.81
CA ILE A 282 -15.60 22.37 4.68
C ILE A 282 -16.95 22.90 4.24
N GLU A 283 -17.15 24.20 4.44
CA GLU A 283 -18.35 24.89 3.98
C GLU A 283 -18.41 24.94 2.45
N ARG A 284 -19.60 24.86 1.88
CA ARG A 284 -19.82 24.81 0.44
C ARG A 284 -20.89 25.82 0.06
N TYR A 285 -20.62 26.61 -0.98
CA TYR A 285 -21.63 27.47 -1.58
C TYR A 285 -22.58 26.61 -2.40
N GLU A 286 -23.89 26.71 -2.12
CA GLU A 286 -24.97 25.90 -2.71
C GLU A 286 -24.62 24.40 -2.85
N ASP A 287 -23.90 23.84 -1.87
CA ASP A 287 -23.46 22.44 -1.85
C ASP A 287 -22.63 21.95 -3.06
N HIS A 288 -22.13 22.84 -3.92
CA HIS A 288 -21.40 22.44 -5.13
C HIS A 288 -20.00 23.07 -5.29
N THR A 289 -19.76 24.27 -4.76
CA THR A 289 -18.49 25.00 -4.96
C THR A 289 -18.01 25.72 -3.68
N ILE A 290 -16.90 26.46 -3.78
CA ILE A 290 -16.33 27.29 -2.70
C ILE A 290 -16.94 28.69 -2.68
N PHE A 291 -16.85 29.41 -1.56
CA PHE A 291 -17.50 30.74 -1.43
C PHE A 291 -16.85 31.84 -2.26
N HIS A 292 -15.52 31.88 -2.34
CA HIS A 292 -14.75 32.87 -3.09
C HIS A 292 -13.44 32.26 -3.63
N ASP A 293 -12.72 33.01 -4.44
CA ASP A 293 -11.44 32.60 -5.01
C ASP A 293 -10.35 32.55 -3.92
N ILE A 294 -9.66 31.42 -3.80
CA ILE A 294 -8.67 31.19 -2.75
C ILE A 294 -7.29 31.08 -3.38
N SER A 295 -6.40 32.01 -3.02
CA SER A 295 -4.98 31.97 -3.38
C SER A 295 -4.14 31.76 -2.12
N LEU A 296 -3.44 30.63 -2.03
CA LEU A 296 -2.61 30.31 -0.86
C LEU A 296 -1.26 29.72 -1.23
N ARG A 297 -0.30 29.91 -0.33
CA ARG A 297 1.01 29.26 -0.39
C ARG A 297 1.24 28.45 0.87
N TYR A 298 1.27 27.12 0.73
CA TYR A 298 1.65 26.22 1.81
C TYR A 298 3.09 25.74 1.60
N LYS A 299 4.01 26.24 2.44
CA LYS A 299 5.46 26.06 2.25
C LYS A 299 5.90 26.57 0.87
N ARG A 300 6.38 25.69 -0.02
CA ARG A 300 6.79 25.99 -1.41
C ARG A 300 5.74 25.59 -2.46
N THR A 301 4.55 25.17 -2.02
CA THR A 301 3.44 24.76 -2.88
C THR A 301 2.43 25.89 -2.95
N HIS A 302 2.17 26.41 -4.15
CA HIS A 302 1.16 27.43 -4.39
C HIS A 302 -0.10 26.75 -4.92
N ILE A 303 -1.25 27.09 -4.36
CA ILE A 303 -2.56 26.56 -4.75
C ILE A 303 -3.45 27.77 -4.99
N LYS A 304 -3.98 27.87 -6.21
CA LYS A 304 -4.99 28.86 -6.58
C LYS A 304 -6.24 28.13 -6.98
N MET A 305 -7.34 28.44 -6.31
CA MET A 305 -8.65 27.84 -6.51
C MET A 305 -9.62 28.94 -6.91
N LYS A 306 -10.45 28.66 -7.90
CA LYS A 306 -11.48 29.57 -8.36
C LYS A 306 -12.86 28.96 -8.17
N LYS A 307 -13.80 29.77 -7.66
CA LYS A 307 -15.23 29.46 -7.65
C LYS A 307 -15.70 29.33 -9.10
N GLN A 308 -16.55 28.35 -9.39
CA GLN A 308 -17.08 28.11 -10.73
C GLN A 308 -18.58 27.81 -10.66
N PRO A 309 -19.36 28.21 -11.68
CA PRO A 309 -20.80 27.94 -11.73
C PRO A 309 -21.08 26.45 -11.94
N ARG A 310 -22.35 26.08 -11.77
CA ARG A 310 -22.83 24.71 -11.95
C ARG A 310 -22.56 24.22 -13.37
N GLY A 311 -22.10 22.97 -13.50
CA GLY A 311 -21.83 22.33 -14.80
C GLY A 311 -20.42 22.51 -15.34
N TYR A 312 -19.55 23.25 -14.62
CA TYR A 312 -18.14 23.39 -14.99
C TYR A 312 -17.31 22.12 -14.72
N GLY A 313 -17.66 21.38 -13.66
CA GLY A 313 -16.96 20.19 -13.18
C GLY A 313 -15.64 20.46 -12.46
N LEU A 314 -14.86 19.41 -12.21
CA LEU A 314 -13.59 19.51 -11.46
C LEU A 314 -12.39 19.57 -12.40
N ARG A 315 -11.92 20.80 -12.70
CA ARG A 315 -10.73 21.04 -13.52
C ARG A 315 -9.52 21.34 -12.64
N CYS A 316 -9.08 20.31 -11.91
CA CYS A 316 -8.05 20.41 -10.88
C CYS A 316 -6.96 19.35 -11.06
N HIS A 317 -5.93 19.39 -10.19
CA HIS A 317 -4.99 18.28 -10.06
C HIS A 317 -5.73 17.01 -9.60
N ARG A 318 -5.39 15.83 -10.14
CA ARG A 318 -6.09 14.54 -9.87
C ARG A 318 -6.30 14.20 -8.38
N ALA A 319 -5.37 14.60 -7.52
CA ALA A 319 -5.51 14.41 -6.07
C ALA A 319 -6.56 15.36 -5.46
N ILE A 320 -6.59 16.62 -5.92
CA ILE A 320 -7.61 17.60 -5.53
C ILE A 320 -8.97 17.10 -5.99
N ILE A 321 -9.10 16.59 -7.22
CA ILE A 321 -10.36 15.98 -7.72
C ILE A 321 -10.83 14.87 -6.77
N THR A 322 -9.92 13.98 -6.36
CA THR A 322 -10.24 12.88 -5.43
C THR A 322 -10.72 13.41 -4.07
N ILE A 323 -10.07 14.45 -3.54
CA ILE A 323 -10.44 15.06 -2.25
C ILE A 323 -11.76 15.84 -2.37
N CYS A 324 -11.97 16.60 -3.45
CA CYS A 324 -13.21 17.35 -3.69
C CYS A 324 -14.42 16.42 -3.76
N ARG A 325 -14.30 15.25 -4.39
CA ARG A 325 -15.36 14.24 -4.39
C ARG A 325 -15.68 13.72 -2.98
N LEU A 326 -14.66 13.54 -2.13
CA LEU A 326 -14.85 13.14 -0.72
C LEU A 326 -15.48 14.24 0.13
N ILE A 327 -15.21 15.51 -0.19
CA ILE A 327 -15.84 16.67 0.47
C ILE A 327 -17.26 16.88 -0.04
N GLY A 328 -17.53 16.59 -1.32
CA GLY A 328 -18.80 16.94 -1.99
C GLY A 328 -18.75 18.25 -2.78
N ILE A 329 -17.56 18.69 -3.19
CA ILE A 329 -17.38 19.81 -4.13
C ILE A 329 -17.45 19.24 -5.55
N LYS A 330 -18.37 19.76 -6.37
CA LYS A 330 -18.67 19.31 -7.73
C LYS A 330 -18.02 20.19 -8.79
N ASP A 331 -17.98 21.50 -8.57
CA ASP A 331 -17.51 22.48 -9.55
C ASP A 331 -16.39 23.34 -8.94
N MET A 332 -15.19 23.25 -9.51
CA MET A 332 -14.06 24.07 -9.09
C MET A 332 -12.93 24.02 -10.12
N TYR A 333 -12.22 25.14 -10.29
CA TYR A 333 -10.93 25.17 -10.96
C TYR A 333 -9.81 25.29 -9.94
N ALA A 334 -8.72 24.52 -10.10
CA ALA A 334 -7.56 24.69 -9.25
C ALA A 334 -6.24 24.50 -10.02
N LYS A 335 -5.35 25.47 -9.87
CA LYS A 335 -3.99 25.41 -10.38
C LYS A 335 -3.00 25.26 -9.22
N VAL A 336 -2.15 24.24 -9.33
CA VAL A 336 -0.99 24.07 -8.44
C VAL A 336 0.26 24.52 -9.17
N SER A 337 1.08 25.32 -8.50
CA SER A 337 2.36 25.86 -9.00
C SER A 337 3.48 25.71 -7.96
N GLY A 338 4.73 25.65 -8.43
CA GLY A 338 5.90 25.37 -7.57
C GLY A 338 6.04 23.88 -7.24
N SER A 339 6.19 23.54 -5.95
CA SER A 339 6.40 22.15 -5.54
C SER A 339 5.11 21.32 -5.54
N VAL A 340 5.08 20.22 -6.29
CA VAL A 340 3.94 19.27 -6.39
C VAL A 340 4.02 18.11 -5.38
N ASN A 341 4.48 18.38 -4.16
CA ASN A 341 4.51 17.38 -3.08
C ASN A 341 3.09 17.09 -2.57
N MET A 342 2.65 15.83 -2.66
CA MET A 342 1.28 15.42 -2.32
C MET A 342 0.87 15.78 -0.88
N LEU A 343 1.79 15.67 0.09
CA LEU A 343 1.48 15.97 1.48
C LEU A 343 1.24 17.46 1.70
N ASN A 344 2.09 18.31 1.12
CA ASN A 344 1.96 19.77 1.26
C ASN A 344 0.76 20.29 0.47
N LEU A 345 0.49 19.70 -0.70
CA LEU A 345 -0.69 19.98 -1.50
C LEU A 345 -1.96 19.68 -0.70
N THR A 346 -2.05 18.49 -0.09
CA THR A 346 -3.21 18.08 0.71
C THR A 346 -3.39 18.98 1.93
N ARG A 347 -2.32 19.23 2.69
CA ARG A 347 -2.35 20.14 3.85
C ARG A 347 -2.77 21.56 3.47
N GLY A 348 -2.19 22.09 2.40
CA GLY A 348 -2.53 23.41 1.88
C GLY A 348 -3.98 23.51 1.42
N LEU A 349 -4.49 22.48 0.76
CA LEU A 349 -5.88 22.41 0.31
C LEU A 349 -6.86 22.49 1.49
N PHE A 350 -6.72 21.60 2.48
CA PHE A 350 -7.58 21.63 3.67
C PHE A 350 -7.44 22.93 4.45
N HIS A 351 -6.23 23.50 4.52
CA HIS A 351 -5.99 24.77 5.18
C HIS A 351 -6.69 25.96 4.50
N GLY A 352 -6.68 26.01 3.17
CA GLY A 352 -7.37 27.04 2.40
C GLY A 352 -8.88 26.92 2.52
N LEU A 353 -9.40 25.72 2.31
CA LEU A 353 -10.83 25.45 2.35
C LEU A 353 -11.43 25.66 3.75
N SER A 354 -10.67 25.40 4.82
CA SER A 354 -11.16 25.63 6.20
C SER A 354 -11.09 27.11 6.62
N ARG A 355 -10.42 27.98 5.85
CA ARG A 355 -10.22 29.40 6.17
C ARG A 355 -11.05 30.34 5.30
N GLN A 356 -11.95 29.80 4.49
CA GLN A 356 -12.83 30.62 3.69
C GLN A 356 -13.86 31.33 4.60
N GLU A 357 -14.07 32.62 4.38
CA GLU A 357 -15.18 33.41 4.91
C GLU A 357 -16.47 33.12 4.12
N THR A 358 -17.57 32.86 4.83
CA THR A 358 -18.91 32.71 4.23
C THR A 358 -19.56 34.06 3.97
N HIS A 359 -20.58 34.09 3.10
CA HIS A 359 -21.37 35.30 2.88
C HIS A 359 -22.03 35.81 4.17
N GLN A 360 -22.45 34.91 5.07
CA GLN A 360 -23.02 35.29 6.35
C GLN A 360 -22.00 35.98 7.25
N GLN A 361 -20.79 35.41 7.36
CA GLN A 361 -19.70 36.01 8.14
C GLN A 361 -19.31 37.39 7.58
N LEU A 362 -19.27 37.53 6.25
CA LEU A 362 -18.98 38.80 5.60
C LEU A 362 -20.07 39.86 5.88
N ALA A 363 -21.35 39.47 5.79
CA ALA A 363 -22.48 40.35 6.10
C ALA A 363 -22.44 40.81 7.56
N ASP A 364 -22.22 39.87 8.50
CA ASP A 364 -22.16 40.18 9.93
C ASP A 364 -20.95 41.07 10.28
N LYS A 365 -19.80 40.87 9.61
CA LYS A 365 -18.59 41.66 9.81
C LYS A 365 -18.72 43.10 9.31
N LYS A 366 -19.37 43.30 8.16
CA LYS A 366 -19.51 44.64 7.54
C LYS A 366 -20.81 45.35 7.92
N GLY A 367 -21.80 44.61 8.43
CA GLY A 367 -23.13 45.13 8.72
C GLY A 367 -23.93 45.51 7.46
N LEU A 368 -23.70 44.84 6.33
CA LEU A 368 -24.33 45.16 5.03
C LEU A 368 -24.88 43.90 4.35
N HIS A 369 -25.87 44.08 3.47
CA HIS A 369 -26.41 42.99 2.65
C HIS A 369 -25.39 42.51 1.62
N VAL A 370 -25.26 41.19 1.46
CA VAL A 370 -24.44 40.58 0.42
C VAL A 370 -25.34 40.24 -0.75
N VAL A 371 -25.18 40.97 -1.85
CA VAL A 371 -25.95 40.83 -3.09
C VAL A 371 -25.11 40.11 -4.13
N GLU A 372 -25.68 39.06 -4.74
CA GLU A 372 -25.10 38.36 -5.87
C GLU A 372 -25.79 38.83 -7.16
N PHE A 373 -24.97 39.21 -8.14
CA PHE A 373 -25.43 39.50 -9.50
C PHE A 373 -25.03 38.34 -10.41
N ARG A 374 -26.01 37.82 -11.15
CA ARG A 374 -25.82 36.70 -12.09
C ARG A 374 -26.13 37.17 -13.49
N GLU A 375 -25.22 36.93 -14.44
CA GLU A 375 -25.43 37.28 -15.85
C GLU A 375 -26.70 36.63 -16.43
N GLU A 376 -26.99 35.40 -16.03
CA GLU A 376 -28.21 34.67 -16.42
C GLU A 376 -29.52 35.31 -15.93
N CYS A 377 -29.48 36.08 -14.84
CA CYS A 377 -30.63 36.77 -14.26
C CYS A 377 -30.69 38.26 -14.62
N GLY A 378 -29.76 38.75 -15.45
CA GLY A 378 -29.67 40.17 -15.81
C GLY A 378 -29.40 41.08 -14.60
N PRO A 379 -30.11 42.22 -14.44
CA PRO A 379 -29.84 43.18 -13.37
C PRO A 379 -30.49 42.82 -12.02
N LEU A 380 -31.13 41.66 -11.88
CA LEU A 380 -31.85 41.28 -10.66
C LEU A 380 -30.88 41.14 -9.45
N PRO A 381 -31.04 41.95 -8.38
CA PRO A 381 -30.22 41.81 -7.19
C PRO A 381 -30.70 40.65 -6.31
N ILE A 382 -29.93 39.58 -6.24
CA ILE A 382 -30.24 38.42 -5.39
C ILE A 382 -29.54 38.61 -4.04
N VAL A 383 -30.30 38.82 -2.96
CA VAL A 383 -29.73 38.91 -1.61
C VAL A 383 -29.41 37.51 -1.09
N VAL A 384 -28.12 37.20 -0.95
CA VAL A 384 -27.66 35.87 -0.52
C VAL A 384 -27.47 35.78 0.99
N ALA A 385 -27.10 36.89 1.63
CA ALA A 385 -26.98 36.98 3.07
C ALA A 385 -27.34 38.37 3.58
N SER A 386 -27.91 38.43 4.78
CA SER A 386 -28.19 39.66 5.52
C SER A 386 -27.50 39.62 6.88
N PRO A 387 -27.01 40.76 7.39
CA PRO A 387 -26.43 40.81 8.73
C PRO A 387 -27.51 40.46 9.75
N ARG A 388 -27.14 39.68 10.76
CA ARG A 388 -28.03 39.37 11.90
C ARG A 388 -28.16 40.54 12.86
N GLY A 389 -27.12 41.37 12.93
CA GLY A 389 -27.06 42.55 13.79
C GLY A 389 -27.67 43.79 13.15
N ALA A 390 -27.34 44.96 13.69
CA ALA A 390 -27.77 46.23 13.15
C ALA A 390 -27.20 46.43 11.72
N LEU A 391 -28.10 46.69 10.78
CA LEU A 391 -27.74 47.06 9.42
C LEU A 391 -27.12 48.47 9.44
N ARG A 392 -25.92 48.59 8.89
CA ARG A 392 -25.21 49.85 8.72
C ARG A 392 -25.98 50.72 7.74
N LYS A 393 -26.19 51.99 8.09
CA LYS A 393 -26.88 52.96 7.23
C LYS A 393 -25.93 53.59 6.21
N ASP A 394 -24.65 53.73 6.57
CA ASP A 394 -23.64 54.36 5.74
C ASP A 394 -23.07 53.37 4.71
N PRO A 395 -23.00 53.75 3.41
CA PRO A 395 -22.41 52.90 2.37
C PRO A 395 -20.90 52.71 2.56
N GLU A 396 -20.30 51.76 1.86
CA GLU A 396 -18.83 51.69 1.77
C GLU A 396 -18.32 52.79 0.83
N PRO A 397 -17.18 53.42 1.12
CA PRO A 397 -16.58 54.38 0.19
C PRO A 397 -16.17 53.66 -1.10
N GLU A 398 -16.50 54.26 -2.25
CA GLU A 398 -16.11 53.76 -3.56
C GLU A 398 -14.70 54.25 -3.90
N GLU A 399 -13.76 53.31 -4.07
CA GLU A 399 -12.40 53.60 -4.54
C GLU A 399 -12.35 53.51 -6.07
N GLU A 400 -11.86 54.55 -6.75
CA GLU A 400 -11.71 54.54 -8.22
C GLU A 400 -10.71 53.47 -8.69
N VAL A 401 -9.62 53.27 -7.94
CA VAL A 401 -8.57 52.29 -8.25
C VAL A 401 -8.25 51.50 -6.98
N PRO A 402 -8.70 50.23 -6.88
CA PRO A 402 -8.45 49.44 -5.69
C PRO A 402 -7.01 48.91 -5.64
N ASP A 403 -6.35 48.99 -4.48
CA ASP A 403 -5.00 48.46 -4.27
C ASP A 403 -5.02 46.94 -4.00
N ILE A 404 -5.38 46.17 -5.03
CA ILE A 404 -5.44 44.70 -4.97
C ILE A 404 -4.24 44.12 -5.71
N ARG A 405 -3.49 43.23 -5.04
CA ARG A 405 -2.41 42.48 -5.68
C ARG A 405 -2.96 41.54 -6.74
N LEU A 406 -2.78 41.92 -8.00
CA LEU A 406 -3.21 41.12 -9.14
C LEU A 406 -2.22 40.01 -9.48
N ASP A 407 -2.77 38.91 -9.99
CA ASP A 407 -1.99 37.79 -10.49
C ASP A 407 -1.80 37.89 -12.00
N TRP A 408 -0.54 38.04 -12.43
CA TRP A 408 -0.20 38.20 -13.85
C TRP A 408 -0.68 37.05 -14.74
N GLU A 409 -0.74 35.82 -14.22
CA GLU A 409 -1.28 34.67 -14.99
C GLU A 409 -2.76 34.81 -15.37
N GLU A 410 -3.53 35.56 -14.56
CA GLU A 410 -4.96 35.76 -14.74
C GLU A 410 -5.21 36.96 -15.64
N VAL A 411 -4.50 38.07 -15.41
CA VAL A 411 -4.52 39.25 -16.29
C VAL A 411 -4.16 38.86 -17.73
N LYS A 412 -3.09 38.06 -17.89
CA LYS A 412 -2.68 37.53 -19.21
C LYS A 412 -3.74 36.61 -19.84
N ALA A 413 -4.51 35.88 -19.03
CA ALA A 413 -5.59 35.03 -19.53
C ALA A 413 -6.78 35.87 -19.99
N ALA A 414 -7.17 36.89 -19.21
CA ALA A 414 -8.24 37.82 -19.54
C ALA A 414 -7.95 38.61 -20.84
N GLN A 415 -6.69 38.99 -21.05
CA GLN A 415 -6.24 39.67 -22.27
C GLN A 415 -6.07 38.74 -23.49
N GLY A 416 -6.38 37.44 -23.38
CA GLY A 416 -6.18 36.48 -24.47
C GLY A 416 -4.71 36.20 -24.83
N MET A 417 -3.76 36.69 -24.03
CA MET A 417 -2.32 36.55 -24.27
C MET A 417 -1.76 35.19 -23.81
N LYS A 418 -2.53 34.43 -23.02
CA LYS A 418 -2.10 33.12 -22.50
C LYS A 418 -2.22 32.02 -23.56
N ARG A 419 -1.19 31.86 -24.39
CA ARG A 419 -1.11 30.78 -25.39
C ARG A 419 -0.54 29.51 -24.77
N SER A 420 -1.35 28.46 -24.66
CA SER A 420 -0.90 27.12 -24.28
C SER A 420 -1.68 26.03 -24.99
N ILE A 421 -0.97 25.12 -25.68
CA ILE A 421 -1.58 23.99 -26.41
C ILE A 421 -2.27 23.00 -25.44
N TRP A 422 -1.90 23.05 -24.16
CA TRP A 422 -2.41 22.15 -23.13
C TRP A 422 -3.63 22.69 -22.37
N SER A 423 -3.97 23.97 -22.55
CA SER A 423 -5.19 24.57 -22.02
C SER A 423 -6.38 24.32 -22.94
N GLY A 424 -7.58 24.15 -22.38
CA GLY A 424 -8.80 23.98 -23.19
C GLY A 424 -9.01 22.59 -23.80
N LEU A 425 -8.11 21.63 -23.55
CA LEU A 425 -8.26 20.26 -24.07
C LEU A 425 -9.54 19.58 -23.57
N LYS A 426 -10.22 18.85 -24.47
CA LYS A 426 -11.34 17.96 -24.13
C LYS A 426 -10.84 16.82 -23.26
N ARG A 427 -11.49 16.59 -22.12
CA ARG A 427 -11.17 15.53 -21.15
C ARG A 427 -12.44 14.78 -20.77
N ALA A 428 -12.29 13.58 -20.21
CA ALA A 428 -13.42 12.83 -19.66
C ALA A 428 -14.07 13.58 -18.48
N ALA A 429 -15.34 13.29 -18.23
CA ALA A 429 -16.08 13.82 -17.09
C ALA A 429 -15.42 13.43 -15.76
N THR A 430 -15.50 14.34 -14.80
CA THR A 430 -14.87 14.24 -13.46
C THR A 430 -15.89 14.34 -12.37
#